data_AF-A0AAD7FMY1-F1
#
_entry.id   AF-A0AAD7FMY1-F1
#
_cell.length_a   1.000
_cell.length_b   1.000
_cell.length_c   1.000
_cell.angle_alpha   90.00
_cell.angle_beta   90.00
_cell.angle_gamma   90.00
#
_symmetry.space_group_name_H-M   'P 1'
#
loop_
_entity.id
_entity.type
_entity.pdbx_description
1 polymer ?
#
loop_
_entity_poly.entity_id
_entity_poly.type
_entity_poly.pdbx_seq_one_letter_code
_entity_poly.pdbx_strand_id
1 'polypeptide(L)'
;MDPVVRVFALIVGIDQYRSGEIWNLQSCVDDAKKVKRWLLKDLKVSKSHVCVLLDKHATKENIEKNFLRHLVHNENIQRGDAIVVYFAGHGSAVPAPGGWFQKGSVSGTAEVLCTYDFGSHGVAGISDRSLQSMLGELSDVKGDNITVILDACFSPPANIRDRRHTRWTPHEKLVSPQDLLSGLWPAARTRTYPRGVGFRNNGSKAYTLLAACSPGEKAVEGKDGGKFTSAFIETARETPLHSASYSSLLRDMRPKIGEGQRPVAAGANVKRPVFDAVPFHPDEKTYYQTDTVQDPKMLRIGLGAVHGVVEGTEFSVHAHNYRGSVNPAIAHVSVTDVFPTWSFGYMSQSVPSAGCWAQIKRWNNRGSLSMRTKRSLSILRRSPSASLRSVSLFNRWKG
;
A
#
# COMPACT_ATOMS: atom_id res chain seq x y z
N MET A 1 -11.93 -0.46 -19.39
CA MET A 1 -11.96 -0.65 -17.93
C MET A 1 -10.60 -0.24 -17.41
N ASP A 2 -10.54 0.55 -16.35
CA ASP A 2 -9.26 0.87 -15.71
C ASP A 2 -8.63 -0.40 -15.12
N PRO A 3 -7.29 -0.53 -15.13
CA PRO A 3 -6.62 -1.70 -14.59
C PRO A 3 -6.95 -1.86 -13.09
N VAL A 4 -7.17 -3.11 -12.67
CA VAL A 4 -7.44 -3.42 -11.26
C VAL A 4 -6.15 -3.22 -10.47
N VAL A 5 -6.19 -2.32 -9.49
CA VAL A 5 -5.06 -2.06 -8.59
C VAL A 5 -4.73 -3.32 -7.78
N ARG A 6 -3.50 -3.81 -7.94
CA ARG A 6 -2.99 -5.08 -7.39
C ARG A 6 -2.46 -4.95 -5.96
N VAL A 7 -3.29 -4.37 -5.09
CA VAL A 7 -3.02 -4.23 -3.67
C VAL A 7 -4.05 -5.04 -2.88
N PHE A 8 -3.59 -5.81 -1.90
CA PHE A 8 -4.42 -6.60 -1.00
C PHE A 8 -4.12 -6.24 0.44
N ALA A 9 -5.13 -6.23 1.30
CA ALA A 9 -4.95 -5.80 2.68
C ALA A 9 -5.72 -6.65 3.69
N LEU A 10 -5.07 -6.92 4.83
CA LEU A 10 -5.70 -7.35 6.07
C LEU A 10 -5.53 -6.24 7.11
N ILE A 11 -6.65 -5.68 7.57
CA ILE A 11 -6.68 -4.51 8.46
C ILE A 11 -7.35 -4.91 9.77
N VAL A 12 -6.66 -4.70 10.89
CA VAL A 12 -7.15 -5.02 12.23
C VAL A 12 -7.18 -3.74 13.07
N GLY A 13 -8.32 -3.48 13.73
CA GLY A 13 -8.49 -2.35 14.65
C GLY A 13 -9.27 -2.78 15.89
N ILE A 14 -8.70 -2.56 17.08
CA ILE A 14 -9.27 -3.08 18.33
C ILE A 14 -9.30 -1.96 19.37
N ASP A 15 -10.52 -1.48 19.65
CA ASP A 15 -10.77 -0.55 20.75
C ASP A 15 -11.27 -1.28 21.99
N GLN A 16 -12.13 -2.27 21.79
CA GLN A 16 -12.71 -3.04 22.88
C GLN A 16 -12.00 -4.37 23.07
N TYR A 17 -11.79 -4.77 24.32
CA TYR A 17 -11.22 -6.07 24.68
C TYR A 17 -12.22 -6.89 25.48
N ARG A 18 -12.18 -8.21 25.32
CA ARG A 18 -13.07 -9.14 26.04
C ARG A 18 -12.78 -9.15 27.55
N SER A 19 -11.49 -9.09 27.91
CA SER A 19 -11.08 -9.09 29.32
C SER A 19 -11.39 -7.74 29.96
N GLY A 20 -12.09 -7.75 31.10
CA GLY A 20 -12.39 -6.54 31.88
C GLY A 20 -11.16 -5.91 32.55
N GLU A 21 -10.04 -6.62 32.60
CA GLU A 21 -8.77 -6.11 33.15
C GLU A 21 -8.01 -5.22 32.15
N ILE A 22 -8.39 -5.27 30.87
CA ILE A 22 -7.81 -4.45 29.80
C ILE A 22 -8.73 -3.24 29.60
N TRP A 23 -8.18 -2.03 29.70
CA TRP A 23 -8.96 -0.85 29.40
C TRP A 23 -9.18 -0.74 27.88
N ASN A 24 -10.32 -0.16 27.50
CA ASN A 24 -10.61 0.08 26.10
C ASN A 24 -9.86 1.32 25.59
N LEU A 25 -9.49 1.27 24.30
CA LEU A 25 -9.03 2.41 23.50
C LEU A 25 -10.24 3.07 22.82
N GLN A 26 -10.01 4.18 22.12
CA GLN A 26 -11.08 5.00 21.55
C GLN A 26 -10.98 5.21 20.03
N SER A 27 -9.86 4.84 19.42
CA SER A 27 -9.53 5.27 18.05
C SER A 27 -9.05 4.20 17.07
N CYS A 28 -8.70 3.01 17.53
CA CYS A 28 -8.09 1.97 16.71
C CYS A 28 -9.05 1.46 15.62
N VAL A 29 -10.34 1.37 15.93
CA VAL A 29 -11.38 0.99 14.96
C VAL A 29 -11.52 2.07 13.89
N ASP A 30 -11.52 3.34 14.28
CA ASP A 30 -11.63 4.44 13.33
C ASP A 30 -10.37 4.62 12.49
N ASP A 31 -9.20 4.34 13.05
CA ASP A 31 -7.94 4.29 12.31
C ASP A 31 -7.91 3.18 11.27
N ALA A 32 -8.34 1.96 11.63
CA ALA A 32 -8.53 0.87 10.67
C ALA A 32 -9.50 1.27 9.54
N LYS A 33 -10.58 1.98 9.85
CA LYS A 33 -11.51 2.53 8.83
C LYS A 33 -10.85 3.62 7.98
N LYS A 34 -9.99 4.47 8.53
CA LYS A 34 -9.25 5.50 7.78
C LYS A 34 -8.28 4.85 6.78
N VAL A 35 -7.51 3.85 7.21
CA VAL A 35 -6.61 3.09 6.32
C VAL A 35 -7.40 2.39 5.22
N LYS A 36 -8.52 1.73 5.55
CA LYS A 36 -9.44 1.17 4.54
C LYS A 36 -9.91 2.23 3.55
N ARG A 37 -10.35 3.39 4.03
CA ARG A 37 -10.82 4.49 3.17
C ARG A 37 -9.71 4.99 2.26
N TRP A 38 -8.50 5.19 2.77
CA TRP A 38 -7.34 5.59 1.97
C TRP A 38 -7.05 4.58 0.85
N LEU A 39 -7.01 3.28 1.15
CA LEU A 39 -6.82 2.24 0.13
C LEU A 39 -7.92 2.29 -0.96
N LEU A 40 -9.20 2.37 -0.56
CA LEU A 40 -10.31 2.32 -1.52
C LEU A 40 -10.50 3.62 -2.32
N LYS A 41 -10.31 4.77 -1.68
CA LYS A 41 -10.65 6.07 -2.25
C LYS A 41 -9.47 6.75 -2.92
N ASP A 42 -8.28 6.61 -2.34
CA ASP A 42 -7.10 7.35 -2.78
C ASP A 42 -6.28 6.46 -3.71
N LEU A 43 -6.01 5.21 -3.31
CA LEU A 43 -5.32 4.22 -4.14
C LEU A 43 -6.23 3.39 -5.07
N LYS A 44 -7.55 3.60 -5.02
CA LYS A 44 -8.54 2.88 -5.87
C LYS A 44 -8.49 1.35 -5.77
N VAL A 45 -8.06 0.82 -4.62
CA VAL A 45 -8.05 -0.62 -4.36
C VAL A 45 -9.47 -1.18 -4.37
N SER A 46 -9.65 -2.38 -4.94
CA SER A 46 -10.95 -3.05 -4.94
C SER A 46 -11.39 -3.41 -3.53
N LYS A 47 -12.68 -3.21 -3.21
CA LYS A 47 -13.26 -3.59 -1.91
C LYS A 47 -13.04 -5.08 -1.60
N SER A 48 -13.07 -5.93 -2.62
CA SER A 48 -12.83 -7.38 -2.48
C SER A 48 -11.40 -7.73 -2.07
N HIS A 49 -10.44 -6.84 -2.29
CA HIS A 49 -9.04 -7.06 -1.91
C HIS A 49 -8.74 -6.66 -0.45
N VAL A 50 -9.70 -6.05 0.25
CA VAL A 50 -9.50 -5.51 1.61
C VAL A 50 -10.37 -6.27 2.62
N CYS A 51 -9.72 -7.06 3.48
CA CYS A 51 -10.32 -7.70 4.65
C CYS A 51 -10.14 -6.81 5.88
N VAL A 52 -11.20 -6.64 6.69
CA VAL A 52 -11.16 -5.80 7.89
C VAL A 52 -11.76 -6.55 9.07
N LEU A 53 -11.03 -6.62 10.19
CA LEU A 53 -11.47 -7.22 11.45
C LEU A 53 -11.45 -6.16 12.55
N LEU A 54 -12.59 -5.96 13.21
CA LEU A 54 -12.79 -4.91 14.21
C LEU A 54 -13.30 -5.50 15.52
N ASP A 55 -12.78 -5.01 16.65
CA ASP A 55 -13.18 -5.38 18.01
C ASP A 55 -13.43 -6.90 18.16
N LYS A 56 -14.65 -7.31 18.52
CA LYS A 56 -15.05 -8.71 18.74
C LYS A 56 -14.76 -9.66 17.58
N HIS A 57 -14.56 -9.15 16.37
CA HIS A 57 -14.19 -9.95 15.21
C HIS A 57 -12.68 -10.15 15.06
N ALA A 58 -11.87 -9.34 15.73
CA ALA A 58 -10.41 -9.41 15.77
C ALA A 58 -9.90 -10.34 16.89
N THR A 59 -10.52 -11.52 17.02
CA THR A 59 -9.97 -12.61 17.84
C THR A 59 -8.70 -13.16 17.19
N LYS A 60 -7.84 -13.78 18.00
CA LYS A 60 -6.63 -14.43 17.48
C LYS A 60 -6.94 -15.41 16.35
N GLU A 61 -7.89 -16.32 16.59
CA GLU A 61 -8.33 -17.31 15.61
C GLU A 61 -8.82 -16.65 14.31
N ASN A 62 -9.64 -15.60 14.40
CA ASN A 62 -10.16 -14.94 13.20
C ASN A 62 -9.06 -14.21 12.43
N ILE A 63 -8.09 -13.59 13.10
CA ILE A 63 -6.96 -12.93 12.43
C ILE A 63 -6.12 -13.98 11.69
N GLU A 64 -5.75 -15.07 12.36
CA GLU A 64 -4.98 -16.17 11.78
C GLU A 64 -5.71 -16.84 10.60
N LYS A 65 -7.00 -17.14 10.77
CA LYS A 65 -7.84 -17.71 9.72
C LYS A 65 -7.96 -16.80 8.50
N ASN A 66 -8.15 -15.49 8.71
CA ASN A 66 -8.23 -14.54 7.60
C ASN A 66 -6.86 -14.27 6.99
N PHE A 67 -5.77 -14.32 7.75
CA PHE A 67 -4.41 -14.26 7.20
C PHE A 67 -4.19 -15.39 6.18
N LEU A 68 -4.51 -16.63 6.57
CA LEU A 68 -4.43 -17.78 5.66
C LEU A 68 -5.38 -17.62 4.46
N ARG A 69 -6.67 -17.43 4.71
CA ARG A 69 -7.69 -17.43 3.66
C ARG A 69 -7.57 -16.24 2.70
N HIS A 70 -7.35 -15.04 3.22
CA HIS A 70 -7.41 -13.79 2.44
C HIS A 70 -6.07 -13.43 1.81
N LEU A 71 -4.94 -13.86 2.39
CA LEU A 71 -3.60 -13.52 1.90
C LEU A 71 -2.85 -14.74 1.34
N VAL A 72 -2.66 -15.80 2.14
CA VAL A 72 -1.82 -16.93 1.75
C VAL A 72 -2.46 -17.77 0.63
N HIS A 73 -3.71 -18.22 0.84
CA HIS A 73 -4.43 -19.10 -0.08
C HIS A 73 -5.27 -18.37 -1.12
N ASN A 74 -5.20 -17.04 -1.17
CA ASN A 74 -5.96 -16.26 -2.13
C ASN A 74 -5.31 -16.34 -3.51
N GLU A 75 -5.96 -17.05 -4.43
CA GLU A 75 -5.50 -17.24 -5.82
C GLU A 75 -5.51 -15.94 -6.63
N ASN A 76 -6.26 -14.93 -6.20
CA ASN A 76 -6.23 -13.62 -6.84
C ASN A 76 -4.94 -12.84 -6.57
N ILE A 77 -4.11 -13.28 -5.62
CA ILE A 77 -2.83 -12.62 -5.31
C ILE A 77 -1.71 -13.34 -6.05
N GLN A 78 -1.06 -12.62 -6.95
CA GLN A 78 0.10 -13.09 -7.70
C GLN A 78 1.39 -12.70 -6.99
N ARG A 79 2.48 -13.38 -7.35
CA ARG A 79 3.80 -13.07 -6.81
C ARG A 79 4.21 -11.65 -7.22
N GLY A 80 4.57 -10.81 -6.25
CA GLY A 80 4.96 -9.41 -6.48
C GLY A 80 3.83 -8.39 -6.29
N ASP A 81 2.57 -8.82 -6.20
CA ASP A 81 1.47 -7.94 -5.81
C ASP A 81 1.72 -7.34 -4.43
N ALA A 82 1.23 -6.12 -4.20
CA ALA A 82 1.42 -5.43 -2.93
C ALA A 82 0.48 -5.96 -1.86
N ILE A 83 1.02 -6.34 -0.71
CA ILE A 83 0.23 -6.82 0.44
C ILE A 83 0.43 -5.88 1.63
N VAL A 84 -0.66 -5.48 2.28
CA VAL A 84 -0.66 -4.62 3.46
C VAL A 84 -1.26 -5.38 4.65
N VAL A 85 -0.51 -5.48 5.73
CA VAL A 85 -1.01 -5.95 7.03
C VAL A 85 -0.99 -4.77 7.99
N TYR A 86 -2.17 -4.32 8.40
CA TYR A 86 -2.32 -3.19 9.33
C TYR A 86 -2.89 -3.66 10.66
N PHE A 87 -2.32 -3.17 11.77
CA PHE A 87 -2.82 -3.41 13.11
C PHE A 87 -2.81 -2.12 13.93
N ALA A 88 -3.95 -1.79 14.54
CA ALA A 88 -4.07 -0.78 15.60
C ALA A 88 -4.76 -1.39 16.83
N GLY A 89 -4.13 -1.23 17.99
CA GLY A 89 -4.60 -1.79 19.25
C GLY A 89 -3.50 -1.79 20.30
N HIS A 90 -3.71 -2.49 21.41
CA HIS A 90 -2.71 -2.66 22.44
C HIS A 90 -1.57 -3.58 21.97
N GLY A 91 -0.35 -3.18 22.29
CA GLY A 91 0.77 -4.13 22.42
C GLY A 91 1.02 -4.50 23.87
N SER A 92 1.73 -5.60 24.09
CA SER A 92 2.28 -5.95 25.39
C SER A 92 3.66 -6.59 25.25
N ALA A 93 4.34 -6.78 26.37
CA ALA A 93 5.64 -7.45 26.44
C ALA A 93 5.58 -8.50 27.54
N VAL A 94 5.61 -9.77 27.15
CA VAL A 94 5.43 -10.93 28.03
C VAL A 94 6.78 -11.62 28.25
N PRO A 95 7.13 -12.09 29.46
CA PRO A 95 8.34 -12.87 29.69
C PRO A 95 8.39 -14.08 28.74
N ALA A 96 9.49 -14.18 28.01
CA ALA A 96 9.69 -15.24 27.05
C ALA A 96 9.94 -16.57 27.80
N PRO A 97 9.23 -17.66 27.46
CA PRO A 97 9.44 -18.97 28.08
C PRO A 97 10.79 -19.58 27.69
N GLY A 98 11.20 -20.62 28.42
CA GLY A 98 12.41 -21.39 28.07
C GLY A 98 12.35 -21.91 26.63
N GLY A 99 13.46 -21.78 25.89
CA GLY A 99 13.51 -22.20 24.47
C GLY A 99 12.83 -21.24 23.49
N TRP A 100 12.38 -20.06 23.94
CA TRP A 100 11.81 -19.05 23.04
C TRP A 100 12.83 -18.46 22.08
N PHE A 101 14.07 -18.28 22.52
CA PHE A 101 15.20 -17.81 21.72
C PHE A 101 16.25 -18.92 21.56
N GLN A 102 17.11 -18.82 20.53
CA GLN A 102 18.24 -19.75 20.34
C GLN A 102 19.30 -19.68 21.46
N LYS A 103 20.06 -20.78 21.60
CA LYS A 103 21.03 -21.08 22.68
C LYS A 103 21.83 -19.86 23.17
N GLY A 104 21.88 -19.70 24.49
CA GLY A 104 22.68 -18.69 25.18
C GLY A 104 21.88 -17.56 25.84
N SER A 105 20.55 -17.53 25.69
CA SER A 105 19.73 -16.50 26.33
C SER A 105 18.63 -17.09 27.21
N VAL A 106 18.81 -16.92 28.51
CA VAL A 106 17.93 -17.48 29.56
C VAL A 106 16.79 -16.52 29.93
N SER A 107 16.81 -15.27 29.43
CA SER A 107 15.82 -14.26 29.77
C SER A 107 15.56 -13.27 28.63
N GLY A 108 14.32 -12.81 28.49
CA GLY A 108 13.91 -11.79 27.52
C GLY A 108 12.40 -11.63 27.53
N THR A 109 11.90 -10.69 26.74
CA THR A 109 10.46 -10.48 26.54
C THR A 109 10.09 -10.76 25.09
N ALA A 110 8.91 -11.35 24.90
CA ALA A 110 8.24 -11.44 23.61
C ALA A 110 7.30 -10.24 23.48
N GLU A 111 7.44 -9.48 22.40
CA GLU A 111 6.45 -8.46 22.05
C GLU A 111 5.19 -9.15 21.50
N VAL A 112 4.00 -8.72 21.91
CA VAL A 112 2.73 -9.30 21.46
C VAL A 112 1.77 -8.20 21.00
N LEU A 113 1.05 -8.46 19.91
CA LEU A 113 -0.14 -7.71 19.52
C LEU A 113 -1.34 -8.31 20.26
N CYS A 114 -1.99 -7.51 21.10
CA CYS A 114 -3.13 -7.97 21.89
C CYS A 114 -4.37 -8.05 20.99
N THR A 115 -4.88 -9.26 20.78
CA THR A 115 -6.14 -9.49 20.06
C THR A 115 -7.33 -9.20 20.97
N TYR A 116 -8.56 -9.18 20.42
CA TYR A 116 -9.77 -8.89 21.19
C TYR A 116 -9.92 -9.78 22.43
N ASP A 117 -9.53 -11.04 22.28
CA ASP A 117 -9.58 -12.09 23.28
C ASP A 117 -8.28 -12.24 24.09
N PHE A 118 -7.33 -11.30 23.99
CA PHE A 118 -6.10 -11.30 24.80
C PHE A 118 -6.40 -11.46 26.29
N GLY A 119 -5.68 -12.37 26.95
CA GLY A 119 -5.88 -12.71 28.36
C GLY A 119 -7.16 -13.47 28.67
N SER A 120 -8.00 -13.80 27.68
CA SER A 120 -9.19 -14.63 27.86
C SER A 120 -8.83 -16.09 27.57
N HIS A 121 -9.08 -16.99 28.53
CA HIS A 121 -8.90 -18.43 28.35
C HIS A 121 -7.51 -18.83 27.80
N GLY A 122 -6.44 -18.18 28.28
CA GLY A 122 -5.06 -18.49 27.86
C GLY A 122 -4.65 -17.94 26.49
N VAL A 123 -5.39 -17.00 25.90
CA VAL A 123 -5.02 -16.39 24.62
C VAL A 123 -3.96 -15.29 24.82
N ALA A 124 -2.74 -15.55 24.33
CA ALA A 124 -1.60 -14.62 24.40
C ALA A 124 -1.51 -13.59 23.26
N GLY A 125 -2.53 -13.49 22.40
CA GLY A 125 -2.49 -12.64 21.20
C GLY A 125 -1.52 -13.17 20.14
N ILE A 126 -1.02 -12.28 19.28
CA ILE A 126 -0.07 -12.62 18.20
C ILE A 126 1.32 -12.14 18.60
N SER A 127 2.22 -13.09 18.90
CA SER A 127 3.61 -12.76 19.23
C SER A 127 4.42 -12.32 18.01
N ASP A 128 5.46 -11.54 18.26
CA ASP A 128 6.52 -11.21 17.33
C ASP A 128 7.05 -12.43 16.55
N ARG A 129 7.33 -13.53 17.26
CA ARG A 129 7.77 -14.80 16.68
C ARG A 129 6.71 -15.43 15.78
N SER A 130 5.44 -15.36 16.18
CA SER A 130 4.32 -15.87 15.36
C SER A 130 4.15 -15.03 14.09
N LEU A 131 4.10 -13.70 14.23
CA LEU A 131 3.92 -12.80 13.10
C LEU A 131 5.08 -12.90 12.11
N GLN A 132 6.33 -12.97 12.57
CA GLN A 132 7.48 -13.18 11.69
C GLN A 132 7.37 -14.49 10.90
N SER A 133 6.91 -15.57 11.54
CA SER A 133 6.69 -16.84 10.84
C SER A 133 5.54 -16.74 9.82
N MET A 134 4.41 -16.14 10.20
CA MET A 134 3.26 -15.92 9.30
C MET A 134 3.70 -15.16 8.05
N LEU A 135 4.40 -14.04 8.24
CA LEU A 135 4.89 -13.20 7.14
C LEU A 135 5.94 -13.91 6.28
N GLY A 136 6.78 -14.75 6.88
CA GLY A 136 7.71 -15.60 6.14
C GLY A 136 6.99 -16.55 5.20
N GLU A 137 5.98 -17.29 5.69
CA GLU A 137 5.18 -18.19 4.83
C GLU A 137 4.43 -17.44 3.73
N LEU A 138 3.87 -16.26 4.06
CA LEU A 138 3.23 -15.41 3.05
C LEU A 138 4.24 -14.96 2.00
N SER A 139 5.46 -14.62 2.40
CA SER A 139 6.51 -14.19 1.47
C SER A 139 7.02 -15.32 0.59
N ASP A 140 7.13 -16.54 1.13
CA ASP A 140 7.51 -17.73 0.39
C ASP A 140 6.56 -17.95 -0.81
N VAL A 141 5.26 -17.71 -0.61
CA VAL A 141 4.21 -17.92 -1.63
C VAL A 141 3.97 -16.70 -2.52
N LYS A 142 3.92 -15.48 -1.96
CA LYS A 142 3.47 -14.26 -2.64
C LYS A 142 4.57 -13.25 -2.95
N GLY A 143 5.80 -13.47 -2.50
CA GLY A 143 6.92 -12.55 -2.67
C GLY A 143 7.06 -11.55 -1.52
N ASP A 144 8.02 -10.64 -1.62
CA ASP A 144 8.46 -9.79 -0.51
C ASP A 144 7.85 -8.38 -0.50
N ASN A 145 6.88 -8.10 -1.38
CA ASN A 145 6.14 -6.83 -1.41
C ASN A 145 5.06 -6.77 -0.33
N ILE A 146 5.46 -7.08 0.91
CA ILE A 146 4.61 -7.12 2.09
C ILE A 146 4.97 -5.95 2.98
N THR A 147 4.00 -5.08 3.25
CA THR A 147 4.11 -3.96 4.17
C THR A 147 3.33 -4.25 5.43
N VAL A 148 3.99 -4.23 6.57
CA VAL A 148 3.36 -4.36 7.89
C VAL A 148 3.34 -2.98 8.53
N ILE A 149 2.18 -2.55 9.00
CA ILE A 149 1.96 -1.25 9.62
C ILE A 149 1.39 -1.49 11.02
N LEU A 150 2.18 -1.19 12.05
CA LEU A 150 1.82 -1.41 13.45
C LEU A 150 1.66 -0.08 14.18
N ASP A 151 0.42 0.24 14.55
CA ASP A 151 0.09 1.37 15.40
C ASP A 151 -0.24 0.90 16.83
N ALA A 152 0.80 0.39 17.49
CA ALA A 152 0.82 -0.15 18.85
C ALA A 152 2.20 0.09 19.49
N CYS A 153 2.31 -0.06 20.81
CA CYS A 153 3.60 0.00 21.50
C CYS A 153 3.76 -1.10 22.56
N PHE A 154 5.00 -1.38 22.95
CA PHE A 154 5.37 -2.55 23.76
C PHE A 154 6.06 -2.17 25.07
N SER A 155 5.84 -0.93 25.52
CA SER A 155 6.48 -0.41 26.71
C SER A 155 5.46 0.36 27.56
N PRO A 156 5.45 0.18 28.89
CA PRO A 156 4.44 0.77 29.78
C PRO A 156 4.50 2.30 29.79
N PRO A 157 3.38 3.03 29.90
CA PRO A 157 3.38 4.48 30.01
C PRO A 157 4.21 4.95 31.21
N ALA A 158 4.78 6.14 31.14
CA ALA A 158 5.57 6.70 32.25
C ALA A 158 4.68 7.04 33.46
N ASN A 159 3.42 7.41 33.23
CA ASN A 159 2.44 7.72 34.26
C ASN A 159 1.15 6.91 34.06
N ILE A 160 0.53 6.47 35.16
CA ILE A 160 -0.71 5.70 35.14
C ILE A 160 -1.88 6.48 34.53
N ARG A 161 -1.84 7.83 34.55
CA ARG A 161 -2.86 8.69 33.93
C ARG A 161 -2.88 8.55 32.41
N ASP A 162 -1.72 8.30 31.79
CA ASP A 162 -1.59 8.22 30.34
C ASP A 162 -1.98 6.84 29.78
N ARG A 163 -2.23 5.87 30.67
CA ARG A 163 -2.54 4.49 30.26
C ARG A 163 -3.71 4.42 29.29
N ARG A 164 -4.78 5.19 29.55
CA ARG A 164 -6.03 5.17 28.78
C ARG A 164 -5.85 5.60 27.33
N HIS A 165 -4.80 6.36 27.03
CA HIS A 165 -4.50 6.84 25.68
C HIS A 165 -3.26 6.17 25.09
N THR A 166 -2.61 5.28 25.83
CA THR A 166 -1.42 4.56 25.38
C THR A 166 -1.84 3.22 24.81
N ARG A 167 -1.36 2.90 23.61
CA ARG A 167 -1.62 1.64 22.91
C ARG A 167 -0.74 0.50 23.44
N TRP A 168 -0.79 0.30 24.75
CA TRP A 168 -0.10 -0.73 25.51
C TRP A 168 -0.99 -1.26 26.63
N THR A 169 -0.89 -2.53 27.01
CA THR A 169 -1.58 -3.07 28.19
C THR A 169 -0.63 -3.97 29.01
N PRO A 170 -0.73 -4.03 30.34
CA PRO A 170 0.00 -5.00 31.15
C PRO A 170 -0.35 -6.42 30.71
N HIS A 171 0.54 -7.35 31.01
CA HIS A 171 0.31 -8.78 30.78
C HIS A 171 0.10 -9.54 32.09
N GLU A 172 0.48 -8.93 33.21
CA GLU A 172 0.43 -9.49 34.54
C GLU A 172 -1.01 -9.93 34.84
N LYS A 173 -1.17 -11.18 35.29
CA LYS A 173 -2.47 -11.85 35.55
C LYS A 173 -3.34 -12.14 34.32
N LEU A 174 -2.96 -11.67 33.12
CA LEU A 174 -3.67 -11.96 31.88
C LEU A 174 -3.10 -13.16 31.14
N VAL A 175 -1.78 -13.23 31.01
CA VAL A 175 -1.09 -14.18 30.14
C VAL A 175 0.17 -14.71 30.83
N SER A 176 0.38 -16.02 30.75
CA SER A 176 1.60 -16.69 31.22
C SER A 176 2.59 -16.94 30.07
N PRO A 177 3.89 -17.17 30.37
CA PRO A 177 4.84 -17.61 29.35
C PRO A 177 4.43 -18.91 28.64
N GLN A 178 3.66 -19.78 29.28
CA GLN A 178 3.17 -21.02 28.66
C GLN A 178 2.09 -20.77 27.61
N ASP A 179 1.27 -19.73 27.80
CA ASP A 179 0.24 -19.32 26.85
C ASP A 179 0.86 -18.79 25.53
N LEU A 180 2.06 -18.21 25.61
CA LEU A 180 2.83 -17.87 24.42
C LEU A 180 3.17 -19.12 23.60
N LEU A 181 3.63 -20.20 24.25
CA LEU A 181 3.98 -21.45 23.56
C LEU A 181 2.77 -22.17 22.99
N SER A 182 1.68 -22.27 23.76
CA SER A 182 0.45 -22.92 23.32
C SER A 182 -0.15 -22.19 22.11
N GLY A 183 -0.10 -20.86 22.15
CA GLY A 183 -0.54 -19.97 21.09
C GLY A 183 0.47 -19.74 19.96
N LEU A 184 1.63 -20.41 19.92
CA LEU A 184 2.56 -20.19 18.81
C LEU A 184 1.95 -20.63 17.48
N TRP A 185 2.09 -19.77 16.47
CA TRP A 185 1.85 -20.14 15.08
C TRP A 185 2.59 -21.44 14.73
N PRO A 186 1.97 -22.42 14.04
CA PRO A 186 2.56 -23.74 13.85
C PRO A 186 3.99 -23.72 13.29
N ALA A 187 4.23 -22.99 12.20
CA ALA A 187 5.56 -22.88 11.59
C ALA A 187 6.59 -22.13 12.46
N ALA A 188 6.13 -21.34 13.44
CA ALA A 188 7.02 -20.61 14.35
C ALA A 188 7.71 -21.54 15.35
N ARG A 189 7.18 -22.75 15.57
CA ARG A 189 7.75 -23.75 16.49
C ARG A 189 9.06 -24.33 15.98
N THR A 190 9.21 -24.44 14.67
CA THR A 190 10.40 -25.03 14.01
C THR A 190 11.38 -23.99 13.48
N ARG A 191 10.89 -22.77 13.20
CA ARG A 191 11.73 -21.66 12.71
C ARG A 191 12.61 -21.07 13.81
N THR A 192 13.83 -20.73 13.42
CA THR A 192 14.82 -20.07 14.28
C THR A 192 14.38 -18.64 14.61
N TYR A 193 14.44 -18.26 15.88
CA TYR A 193 14.04 -16.92 16.33
C TYR A 193 15.16 -16.24 17.13
N PRO A 194 15.82 -15.21 16.56
CA PRO A 194 16.88 -14.46 17.25
C PRO A 194 16.31 -13.55 18.35
N ARG A 195 17.08 -13.36 19.44
CA ARG A 195 16.71 -12.44 20.52
C ARG A 195 16.88 -10.98 20.10
N GLY A 196 16.07 -10.11 20.71
CA GLY A 196 16.23 -8.65 20.61
C GLY A 196 15.69 -8.05 19.33
N VAL A 197 15.07 -8.87 18.49
CA VAL A 197 14.50 -8.44 17.22
C VAL A 197 13.08 -7.90 17.38
N GLY A 198 12.27 -8.51 18.25
CA GLY A 198 10.87 -8.11 18.43
C GLY A 198 10.12 -8.13 17.11
N PHE A 199 9.20 -7.19 16.89
CA PHE A 199 8.63 -6.98 15.56
C PHE A 199 9.63 -6.38 14.54
N ARG A 200 10.73 -5.80 15.01
CA ARG A 200 11.69 -4.97 14.26
C ARG A 200 12.86 -5.77 13.70
N ASN A 201 12.57 -6.67 12.77
CA ASN A 201 13.60 -7.42 12.06
C ASN A 201 14.23 -6.62 10.91
N ASN A 202 15.27 -5.84 11.23
CA ASN A 202 16.02 -5.04 10.25
C ASN A 202 16.60 -5.88 9.10
N GLY A 203 16.93 -7.15 9.33
CA GLY A 203 17.46 -8.07 8.32
C GLY A 203 16.40 -8.84 7.55
N SER A 204 15.11 -8.69 7.87
CA SER A 204 14.04 -9.42 7.20
C SER A 204 13.99 -9.04 5.72
N LYS A 205 14.09 -10.05 4.85
CA LYS A 205 13.85 -9.92 3.42
C LYS A 205 12.39 -10.23 3.03
N ALA A 206 11.58 -10.66 3.99
CA ALA A 206 10.21 -11.10 3.72
C ALA A 206 9.20 -9.94 3.70
N TYR A 207 9.45 -8.87 4.45
CA TYR A 207 8.52 -7.75 4.60
C TYR A 207 9.25 -6.46 5.02
N THR A 208 8.58 -5.32 4.80
CA THR A 208 8.95 -4.01 5.37
C THR A 208 7.97 -3.66 6.48
N LEU A 209 8.48 -3.34 7.67
CA LEU A 209 7.70 -2.85 8.80
C LEU A 209 7.72 -1.32 8.86
N LEU A 210 6.57 -0.72 9.13
CA LEU A 210 6.39 0.62 9.69
C LEU A 210 5.77 0.47 11.08
N ALA A 211 6.48 0.89 12.12
CA ALA A 211 5.99 0.84 13.50
C ALA A 211 5.86 2.25 14.08
N ALA A 212 4.81 2.44 14.88
CA ALA A 212 4.43 3.73 15.43
C ALA A 212 5.45 4.39 16.35
N CYS A 213 6.30 3.62 17.02
CA CYS A 213 7.31 4.14 17.94
C CYS A 213 8.60 3.30 18.00
N SER A 214 9.69 3.91 18.48
CA SER A 214 10.96 3.24 18.74
C SER A 214 10.91 2.37 20.01
N PRO A 215 11.89 1.49 20.28
CA PRO A 215 11.88 0.71 21.53
C PRO A 215 11.87 1.64 22.74
N GLY A 216 11.08 1.32 23.77
CA GLY A 216 10.91 2.15 24.97
C GLY A 216 9.89 3.29 24.85
N GLU A 217 9.64 3.78 23.64
CA GLU A 217 8.69 4.87 23.37
C GLU A 217 7.23 4.39 23.34
N LYS A 218 6.28 5.34 23.24
CA LYS A 218 4.84 5.09 23.25
C LYS A 218 4.20 5.39 21.90
N ALA A 219 3.19 4.60 21.59
CA ALA A 219 2.19 4.93 20.58
C ALA A 219 0.93 5.36 21.32
N VAL A 220 0.41 6.56 21.02
CA VAL A 220 -0.72 7.14 21.72
C VAL A 220 -1.85 7.55 20.78
N GLU A 221 -3.07 7.53 21.31
CA GLU A 221 -4.24 8.09 20.66
C GLU A 221 -4.53 9.52 21.11
N GLY A 222 -4.97 10.36 20.17
CA GLY A 222 -5.48 11.70 20.39
C GLY A 222 -6.91 11.83 19.84
N LYS A 223 -7.42 13.08 19.82
CA LYS A 223 -8.78 13.38 19.34
C LYS A 223 -9.03 12.90 17.91
N ASP A 224 -8.01 13.00 17.06
CA ASP A 224 -8.09 12.63 15.64
C ASP A 224 -7.62 11.20 15.38
N GLY A 225 -7.48 10.38 16.41
CA GLY A 225 -7.03 8.99 16.36
C GLY A 225 -5.57 8.79 16.77
N GLY A 226 -5.00 7.64 16.39
CA GLY A 226 -3.60 7.32 16.66
C GLY A 226 -2.68 8.32 15.97
N LYS A 227 -1.74 8.91 16.72
CA LYS A 227 -0.82 9.93 16.17
C LYS A 227 -0.08 9.42 14.93
N PHE A 228 0.35 8.15 14.96
CA PHE A 228 1.04 7.53 13.84
C PHE A 228 0.12 7.34 12.64
N THR A 229 -1.07 6.72 12.80
CA THR A 229 -1.96 6.49 11.66
C THR A 229 -2.40 7.79 11.00
N SER A 230 -2.73 8.83 11.79
CA SER A 230 -3.11 10.13 11.25
C SER A 230 -1.98 10.77 10.45
N ALA A 231 -0.76 10.81 11.01
CA ALA A 231 0.40 11.34 10.30
C ALA A 231 0.76 10.51 9.05
N PHE A 232 0.67 9.18 9.12
CA PHE A 232 0.92 8.30 7.97
C PHE A 232 -0.01 8.61 6.79
N ILE A 233 -1.33 8.71 7.05
CA ILE A 233 -2.31 8.99 6.00
C ILE A 233 -2.14 10.40 5.44
N GLU A 234 -1.86 11.38 6.30
CA GLU A 234 -1.61 12.76 5.88
C GLU A 234 -0.37 12.85 4.99
N THR A 235 0.77 12.31 5.41
CA THR A 235 2.00 12.29 4.61
C THR A 235 1.81 11.50 3.31
N ALA A 236 1.10 10.36 3.34
CA ALA A 236 0.81 9.56 2.15
C ALA A 236 -0.03 10.32 1.10
N ARG A 237 -0.83 11.31 1.51
CA ARG A 237 -1.67 12.16 0.64
C ARG A 237 -0.96 13.40 0.10
N GLU A 238 0.24 13.69 0.59
CA GLU A 238 1.05 14.81 0.14
C GLU A 238 2.29 14.34 -0.61
N THR A 239 2.64 13.06 -0.48
CA THR A 239 3.84 12.49 -1.04
C THR A 239 3.56 11.76 -2.36
N PRO A 240 4.36 11.97 -3.41
CA PRO A 240 4.32 11.15 -4.61
C PRO A 240 4.80 9.70 -4.34
N LEU A 241 3.89 8.84 -3.90
CA LEU A 241 4.21 7.48 -3.43
C LEU A 241 4.79 6.54 -4.49
N HIS A 242 4.61 6.84 -5.78
CA HIS A 242 5.20 6.04 -6.87
C HIS A 242 6.73 6.05 -6.88
N SER A 243 7.36 7.08 -6.30
CA SER A 243 8.81 7.23 -6.24
C SER A 243 9.34 7.35 -4.81
N ALA A 244 8.50 7.70 -3.84
CA ALA A 244 8.90 7.77 -2.44
C ALA A 244 9.19 6.38 -1.87
N SER A 245 10.34 6.25 -1.21
CA SER A 245 10.67 5.06 -0.43
C SER A 245 9.98 5.05 0.93
N TYR A 246 9.91 3.90 1.59
CA TYR A 246 9.46 3.83 3.00
C TYR A 246 10.29 4.74 3.91
N SER A 247 11.61 4.83 3.68
CA SER A 247 12.50 5.67 4.47
C SER A 247 12.26 7.18 4.27
N SER A 248 11.97 7.63 3.05
CA SER A 248 11.63 9.03 2.78
C SER A 248 10.25 9.38 3.31
N LEU A 249 9.27 8.48 3.14
CA LEU A 249 7.94 8.64 3.72
C LEU A 249 8.01 8.79 5.24
N LEU A 250 8.81 7.94 5.92
CA LEU A 250 9.02 8.02 7.37
C LEU A 250 9.67 9.34 7.77
N ARG A 251 10.67 9.81 7.02
CA ARG A 251 11.34 11.09 7.27
C ARG A 251 10.35 12.25 7.20
N ASP A 252 9.50 12.26 6.17
CA ASP A 252 8.54 13.35 5.91
C ASP A 252 7.33 13.28 6.86
N MET A 253 7.05 12.10 7.44
CA MET A 253 6.02 11.90 8.47
C MET A 253 6.46 12.32 9.87
N ARG A 254 7.76 12.23 10.21
CA ARG A 254 8.28 12.52 11.55
C ARG A 254 7.86 13.90 12.11
N PRO A 255 7.97 15.01 11.36
CA PRO A 255 7.56 16.32 11.86
C PRO A 255 6.08 16.40 12.26
N LYS A 256 5.21 15.56 11.68
CA LYS A 256 3.76 15.60 11.90
C LYS A 256 3.29 14.89 13.17
N ILE A 257 4.08 13.94 13.69
CA ILE A 257 3.73 13.17 14.90
C ILE A 257 4.01 13.97 16.18
N GLY A 258 4.94 14.93 16.11
CA GLY A 258 5.40 15.74 17.23
C GLY A 258 6.36 14.99 18.17
N GLU A 259 6.71 15.65 19.28
CA GLU A 259 7.64 15.10 20.26
C GLU A 259 7.04 13.93 21.07
N GLY A 260 7.88 12.99 21.50
CA GLY A 260 7.50 11.87 22.37
C GLY A 260 7.09 10.57 21.67
N GLN A 261 6.98 10.55 20.34
CA GLN A 261 6.72 9.34 19.55
C GLN A 261 7.50 9.38 18.24
N ARG A 262 8.50 8.49 18.08
CA ARG A 262 9.34 8.44 16.87
C ARG A 262 9.05 7.16 16.07
N PRO A 263 8.42 7.28 14.90
CA PRO A 263 8.12 6.11 14.08
C PRO A 263 9.40 5.52 13.49
N VAL A 264 9.37 4.21 13.25
CA VAL A 264 10.51 3.45 12.73
C VAL A 264 10.10 2.61 11.53
N ALA A 265 11.04 2.44 10.61
CA ALA A 265 10.93 1.48 9.52
C ALA A 265 12.02 0.41 9.67
N ALA A 266 11.68 -0.86 9.42
CA ALA A 266 12.60 -1.98 9.52
C ALA A 266 12.39 -2.97 8.36
N GLY A 267 13.45 -3.69 8.00
CA GLY A 267 13.49 -4.67 6.91
C GLY A 267 14.51 -4.30 5.83
N ALA A 268 14.89 -5.28 5.00
CA ALA A 268 15.89 -5.09 3.94
C ALA A 268 15.41 -4.12 2.84
N ASN A 269 14.10 -3.96 2.69
CA ASN A 269 13.46 -3.21 1.60
C ASN A 269 13.00 -1.79 2.00
N VAL A 270 13.49 -1.21 3.10
CA VAL A 270 13.10 0.15 3.54
C VAL A 270 13.42 1.28 2.56
N LYS A 271 14.35 1.04 1.62
CA LYS A 271 14.71 1.99 0.54
C LYS A 271 13.91 1.77 -0.75
N ARG A 272 13.12 0.69 -0.84
CA ARG A 272 12.22 0.41 -1.98
C ARG A 272 11.10 1.45 -2.01
N PRO A 273 10.60 1.84 -3.21
CA PRO A 273 9.36 2.61 -3.32
C PRO A 273 8.21 1.96 -2.54
N VAL A 274 7.30 2.78 -2.02
CA VAL A 274 6.14 2.29 -1.27
C VAL A 274 5.32 1.36 -2.15
N PHE A 275 5.06 0.14 -1.65
CA PHE A 275 4.38 -0.94 -2.38
C PHE A 275 5.05 -1.35 -3.69
N ASP A 276 6.35 -1.10 -3.82
CA ASP A 276 7.12 -1.31 -5.05
C ASP A 276 6.52 -0.57 -6.26
N ALA A 277 5.86 0.56 -5.98
CA ALA A 277 5.08 1.35 -6.93
C ALA A 277 3.94 0.61 -7.66
N VAL A 278 3.62 -0.63 -7.31
CA VAL A 278 2.56 -1.47 -7.92
C VAL A 278 1.21 -0.76 -8.09
N PRO A 279 0.72 0.06 -7.13
CA PRO A 279 -0.56 0.73 -7.30
C PRO A 279 -0.57 1.84 -8.36
N PHE A 280 0.60 2.27 -8.84
CA PHE A 280 0.76 3.49 -9.62
C PHE A 280 1.15 3.16 -11.06
N HIS A 281 0.26 3.48 -12.00
CA HIS A 281 0.48 3.22 -13.42
C HIS A 281 0.60 4.53 -14.19
N PRO A 282 1.52 4.64 -15.18
CA PRO A 282 1.57 5.77 -16.09
C PRO A 282 0.22 6.00 -16.80
N ASP A 283 -0.19 7.26 -16.94
CA ASP A 283 -1.38 7.67 -17.68
C ASP A 283 -1.02 8.47 -18.94
N GLU A 284 -0.63 7.74 -19.97
CA GLU A 284 -0.29 8.29 -21.27
C GLU A 284 -1.50 8.82 -22.05
N LYS A 285 -2.73 8.63 -21.55
CA LYS A 285 -3.96 9.11 -22.21
C LYS A 285 -4.36 10.51 -21.77
N THR A 286 -3.98 10.89 -20.56
CA THR A 286 -4.37 12.18 -19.96
C THR A 286 -3.19 13.12 -19.80
N TYR A 287 -1.98 12.57 -19.67
CA TYR A 287 -0.74 13.32 -19.52
C TYR A 287 0.12 13.16 -20.76
N TYR A 288 0.55 14.30 -21.31
CA TYR A 288 1.34 14.38 -22.52
C TYR A 288 2.76 14.87 -22.20
N GLN A 289 3.75 14.28 -22.85
CA GLN A 289 5.14 14.64 -22.63
C GLN A 289 5.38 16.11 -22.98
N THR A 290 6.26 16.74 -22.20
CA THR A 290 6.72 18.11 -22.44
C THR A 290 8.23 18.16 -22.58
N ASP A 291 8.71 19.04 -23.44
CA ASP A 291 10.13 19.33 -23.60
C ASP A 291 10.37 20.83 -23.36
N THR A 292 11.43 21.16 -22.64
CA THR A 292 11.88 22.54 -22.51
C THR A 292 12.57 23.00 -23.77
N VAL A 293 12.45 24.30 -24.07
CA VAL A 293 13.16 24.94 -25.18
C VAL A 293 14.10 26.02 -24.66
N GLN A 294 14.85 26.66 -25.56
CA GLN A 294 15.82 27.70 -25.20
C GLN A 294 15.19 28.85 -24.39
N ASP A 295 13.94 29.21 -24.70
CA ASP A 295 13.19 30.16 -23.88
C ASP A 295 12.64 29.45 -22.62
N PRO A 296 13.09 29.84 -21.40
CA PRO A 296 12.66 29.24 -20.15
C PRO A 296 11.17 29.49 -19.82
N LYS A 297 10.49 30.35 -20.57
CA LYS A 297 9.05 30.61 -20.45
C LYS A 297 8.20 29.92 -21.52
N MET A 298 8.81 29.14 -22.40
CA MET A 298 8.11 28.34 -23.39
C MET A 298 8.27 26.85 -23.12
N LEU A 299 7.21 26.11 -23.42
CA LEU A 299 7.18 24.66 -23.31
C LEU A 299 6.66 24.05 -24.61
N ARG A 300 7.36 23.02 -25.10
CA ARG A 300 6.85 22.16 -26.16
C ARG A 300 5.95 21.10 -25.53
N ILE A 301 4.75 20.93 -26.06
CA ILE A 301 3.78 19.93 -25.60
C ILE A 301 3.56 18.93 -26.73
N GLY A 302 3.62 17.63 -26.43
CA GLY A 302 3.36 16.53 -27.37
C GLY A 302 1.90 16.39 -27.81
N LEU A 303 1.19 17.50 -27.98
CA LEU A 303 -0.20 17.56 -28.43
C LEU A 303 -0.39 18.72 -29.41
N GLY A 304 -1.19 18.55 -30.46
CA GLY A 304 -1.23 19.47 -31.61
C GLY A 304 -2.58 19.48 -32.32
N ALA A 305 -2.65 20.10 -33.50
CA ALA A 305 -3.89 20.32 -34.24
C ALA A 305 -4.70 19.05 -34.51
N VAL A 306 -4.04 17.93 -34.83
CA VAL A 306 -4.73 16.64 -35.10
C VAL A 306 -5.41 16.07 -33.85
N HIS A 307 -4.97 16.50 -32.67
CA HIS A 307 -5.56 16.17 -31.38
C HIS A 307 -6.63 17.18 -30.95
N GLY A 308 -6.90 18.21 -31.77
CA GLY A 308 -7.88 19.26 -31.50
C GLY A 308 -7.31 20.47 -30.74
N VAL A 309 -5.99 20.57 -30.55
CA VAL A 309 -5.37 21.73 -29.91
C VAL A 309 -5.45 22.94 -30.85
N VAL A 310 -5.83 24.09 -30.30
CA VAL A 310 -5.79 25.40 -30.98
C VAL A 310 -5.09 26.43 -30.11
N GLU A 311 -4.69 27.56 -30.71
CA GLU A 311 -4.15 28.71 -29.97
C GLU A 311 -5.09 29.12 -28.82
N GLY A 312 -4.53 29.42 -27.65
CA GLY A 312 -5.25 29.72 -26.41
C GLY A 312 -5.78 28.49 -25.65
N THR A 313 -5.57 27.26 -26.14
CA THR A 313 -5.80 26.05 -25.35
C THR A 313 -4.92 26.09 -24.09
N GLU A 314 -5.48 25.77 -22.93
CA GLU A 314 -4.77 25.81 -21.66
C GLU A 314 -4.42 24.40 -21.16
N PHE A 315 -3.17 24.25 -20.73
CA PHE A 315 -2.66 23.06 -20.08
C PHE A 315 -2.26 23.35 -18.63
N SER A 316 -2.44 22.38 -17.75
CA SER A 316 -1.70 22.31 -16.49
C SER A 316 -0.45 21.46 -16.66
N VAL A 317 0.64 21.86 -16.02
CA VAL A 317 1.92 21.15 -16.03
C VAL A 317 2.07 20.42 -14.70
N HIS A 318 2.60 19.20 -14.74
CA HIS A 318 2.70 18.27 -13.62
C HIS A 318 4.07 17.58 -13.60
N ALA A 319 4.49 17.12 -12.42
CA ALA A 319 5.82 16.54 -12.22
C ALA A 319 5.94 15.10 -12.74
N HIS A 320 4.83 14.38 -12.90
CA HIS A 320 4.80 13.01 -13.40
C HIS A 320 3.45 12.68 -14.07
N ASN A 321 3.29 11.45 -14.57
CA ASN A 321 2.04 10.95 -15.17
C ASN A 321 1.43 9.74 -14.46
N TYR A 322 1.95 9.30 -13.31
CA TYR A 322 1.41 8.17 -12.57
C TYR A 322 0.04 8.44 -11.94
N ARG A 323 -0.96 7.59 -12.22
CA ARG A 323 -2.27 7.59 -11.54
C ARG A 323 -2.16 7.13 -10.10
N GLY A 324 -3.07 7.60 -9.25
CA GLY A 324 -3.16 7.19 -7.83
C GLY A 324 -2.07 7.77 -6.93
N SER A 325 -1.02 8.36 -7.50
CA SER A 325 -0.02 9.16 -6.80
C SER A 325 -0.41 10.63 -6.85
N VAL A 326 -0.09 11.37 -5.78
CA VAL A 326 -0.35 12.80 -5.64
C VAL A 326 0.44 13.57 -6.69
N ASN A 327 -0.24 14.40 -7.48
CA ASN A 327 0.35 15.07 -8.64
C ASN A 327 -0.26 16.46 -8.90
N PRO A 328 -0.07 17.44 -8.00
CA PRO A 328 -0.61 18.78 -8.17
C PRO A 328 -0.05 19.46 -9.44
N ALA A 329 -0.81 20.40 -9.99
CA ALA A 329 -0.31 21.25 -11.07
C ALA A 329 0.78 22.17 -10.52
N ILE A 330 1.94 22.19 -11.17
CA ILE A 330 3.08 23.04 -10.84
C ILE A 330 3.15 24.31 -11.67
N ALA A 331 2.48 24.34 -12.83
CA ALA A 331 2.33 25.52 -13.67
C ALA A 331 1.11 25.41 -14.59
N HIS A 332 0.84 26.51 -15.31
CA HIS A 332 -0.14 26.56 -16.38
C HIS A 332 0.50 27.14 -17.65
N VAL A 333 0.08 26.60 -18.79
CA VAL A 333 0.59 26.95 -20.10
C VAL A 333 -0.57 27.32 -21.02
N SER A 334 -0.46 28.45 -21.72
CA SER A 334 -1.39 28.83 -22.79
C SER A 334 -0.72 28.64 -24.14
N VAL A 335 -1.35 27.87 -25.02
CA VAL A 335 -0.81 27.57 -26.35
C VAL A 335 -0.73 28.83 -27.21
N THR A 336 0.43 29.07 -27.82
CA THR A 336 0.71 30.18 -28.74
C THR A 336 0.84 29.71 -30.18
N ASP A 337 1.48 28.57 -30.40
CA ASP A 337 1.77 28.04 -31.73
C ASP A 337 1.35 26.57 -31.81
N VAL A 338 0.67 26.19 -32.88
CA VAL A 338 0.12 24.84 -33.06
C VAL A 338 0.69 24.19 -34.30
N PHE A 339 1.24 23.00 -34.13
CA PHE A 339 1.73 22.13 -35.20
C PHE A 339 0.83 20.88 -35.29
N PRO A 340 0.98 20.03 -36.33
CA PRO A 340 0.10 18.88 -36.49
C PRO A 340 0.02 17.97 -35.26
N THR A 341 1.16 17.58 -34.70
CA THR A 341 1.24 16.60 -33.59
C THR A 341 1.71 17.19 -32.26
N TRP A 342 2.12 18.45 -32.23
CA TRP A 342 2.67 19.12 -31.05
C TRP A 342 2.33 20.62 -31.06
N SER A 343 2.59 21.33 -29.96
CA SER A 343 2.34 22.77 -29.85
C SER A 343 3.39 23.43 -28.96
N PHE A 344 3.55 24.74 -29.10
CA PHE A 344 4.21 25.57 -28.11
C PHE A 344 3.20 26.30 -27.25
N GLY A 345 3.56 26.53 -25.99
CA GLY A 345 2.81 27.45 -25.15
C GLY A 345 3.70 28.20 -24.18
N TYR A 346 3.18 29.34 -23.77
CA TYR A 346 3.83 30.26 -22.83
C TYR A 346 3.38 29.96 -21.39
N MET A 347 4.32 30.04 -20.45
CA MET A 347 4.08 29.93 -19.00
C MET A 347 4.52 31.19 -18.27
N SER A 348 3.74 31.57 -17.26
CA SER A 348 4.05 32.71 -16.39
C SER A 348 5.13 32.41 -15.34
N GLN A 349 5.34 31.13 -15.04
CA GLN A 349 6.33 30.64 -14.08
C GLN A 349 7.19 29.57 -14.74
N SER A 350 8.51 29.62 -14.54
CA SER A 350 9.44 28.62 -15.04
C SER A 350 9.21 27.28 -14.32
N VAL A 351 9.18 26.19 -15.08
CA VAL A 351 9.12 24.81 -14.56
C VAL A 351 10.51 24.15 -14.58
N PRO A 352 10.72 23.02 -13.88
CA PRO A 352 11.97 22.26 -13.97
C PRO A 352 12.35 21.90 -15.41
N SER A 353 13.65 21.86 -15.68
CA SER A 353 14.22 21.78 -17.03
C SER A 353 13.90 20.49 -17.80
N ALA A 354 13.42 19.43 -17.16
CA ALA A 354 13.03 18.18 -17.82
C ALA A 354 12.02 17.37 -17.00
N GLY A 355 11.31 16.45 -17.66
CA GLY A 355 10.49 15.41 -17.01
C GLY A 355 9.08 15.83 -16.61
N CYS A 356 8.60 16.98 -17.09
CA CYS A 356 7.24 17.45 -16.82
C CYS A 356 6.22 16.87 -17.81
N TRP A 357 4.96 16.89 -17.40
CA TRP A 357 3.83 16.38 -18.17
C TRP A 357 2.72 17.41 -18.24
N ALA A 358 2.09 17.56 -19.40
CA ALA A 358 0.97 18.47 -19.61
C ALA A 358 -0.36 17.71 -19.60
N GLN A 359 -1.36 18.26 -18.92
CA GLN A 359 -2.74 17.80 -18.93
C GLN A 359 -3.63 18.94 -19.45
N ILE A 360 -4.60 18.60 -20.30
CA ILE A 360 -5.53 19.62 -20.82
C ILE A 360 -6.39 20.13 -19.67
N LYS A 361 -6.30 21.44 -19.42
CA LYS A 361 -7.12 22.14 -18.42
C LYS A 361 -8.37 22.73 -19.08
N ARG A 362 -8.20 23.37 -20.24
CA ARG A 362 -9.31 24.02 -20.96
C ARG A 362 -9.06 24.02 -22.47
N TRP A 363 -10.01 23.51 -23.23
CA TRP A 363 -10.04 23.67 -24.68
C TRP A 363 -10.44 25.10 -25.07
N ASN A 364 -9.82 25.67 -26.12
CA ASN A 364 -10.22 26.97 -26.68
C ASN A 364 -10.99 26.85 -28.00
N ASN A 365 -11.57 25.68 -28.27
CA ASN A 365 -12.36 25.44 -29.48
C ASN A 365 -13.76 26.04 -29.31
N ARG A 366 -14.11 27.04 -30.12
CA ARG A 366 -15.50 27.48 -30.27
C ARG A 366 -16.26 26.46 -31.11
N GLY A 367 -16.86 25.46 -30.46
CA GLY A 367 -17.77 24.49 -31.09
C GLY A 367 -17.33 23.04 -30.97
N SER A 368 -18.29 22.14 -30.74
CA SER A 368 -18.07 20.71 -30.50
C SER A 368 -17.39 20.03 -31.69
N LEU A 369 -16.16 19.58 -31.53
CA LEU A 369 -15.52 18.66 -32.46
C LEU A 369 -16.06 17.23 -32.22
N SER A 370 -17.13 16.88 -32.93
CA SER A 370 -17.54 15.49 -33.12
C SER A 370 -16.57 14.83 -34.11
N MET A 371 -15.55 14.14 -33.60
CA MET A 371 -14.74 13.23 -34.43
C MET A 371 -15.58 12.00 -34.79
N ARG A 372 -16.16 11.99 -36.00
CA ARG A 372 -16.63 10.76 -36.65
C ARG A 372 -15.42 10.03 -37.22
N THR A 373 -14.93 9.03 -36.49
CA THR A 373 -14.00 8.03 -37.06
C THR A 373 -14.73 7.25 -38.15
N LYS A 374 -14.48 7.59 -39.42
CA LYS A 374 -14.81 6.69 -40.53
C LYS A 374 -13.85 5.51 -40.45
N ARG A 375 -14.35 4.35 -40.02
CA ARG A 375 -13.67 3.07 -40.26
C ARG A 375 -13.51 2.93 -41.79
N SER A 376 -12.28 2.95 -42.29
CA SER A 376 -12.01 2.49 -43.64
C SER A 376 -12.23 0.97 -43.65
N LEU A 377 -13.27 0.53 -44.35
CA LEU A 377 -13.41 -0.86 -44.74
C LEU A 377 -12.36 -1.12 -45.83
N SER A 378 -11.30 -1.83 -45.48
CA SER A 378 -10.43 -2.47 -46.46
C SER A 378 -11.23 -3.56 -47.17
N ILE A 379 -11.77 -3.21 -48.34
CA ILE A 379 -12.38 -4.17 -49.27
C ILE A 379 -11.25 -5.00 -49.86
N LEU A 380 -11.10 -6.25 -49.38
CA LEU A 380 -10.38 -7.29 -50.10
C LEU A 380 -11.20 -7.65 -51.35
N ARG A 381 -10.86 -7.01 -52.48
CA ARG A 381 -11.30 -7.45 -53.81
C ARG A 381 -10.65 -8.81 -54.11
N ARG A 382 -11.44 -9.88 -54.09
CA ARG A 382 -11.13 -11.10 -54.85
C ARG A 382 -11.65 -10.91 -56.26
N SER A 383 -10.74 -10.83 -57.23
CA SER A 383 -11.04 -10.89 -58.66
C SER A 383 -11.32 -12.35 -59.10
N PRO A 384 -12.25 -12.57 -60.06
CA PRO A 384 -12.49 -13.87 -60.68
C PRO A 384 -11.88 -13.98 -62.09
N SER A 385 -11.27 -15.12 -62.42
CA SER A 385 -11.14 -15.66 -63.81
C SER A 385 -10.71 -17.13 -63.71
N ALA A 386 -11.59 -18.08 -64.08
CA ALA A 386 -11.69 -18.75 -65.40
C ALA A 386 -10.50 -19.71 -65.66
N SER A 387 -10.63 -21.00 -65.33
CA SER A 387 -11.14 -22.12 -66.15
C SER A 387 -10.11 -22.73 -67.11
N LEU A 388 -9.80 -24.02 -66.97
CA LEU A 388 -10.09 -25.08 -67.98
C LEU A 388 -9.48 -26.45 -67.57
N ARG A 389 -10.39 -27.43 -67.42
CA ARG A 389 -10.39 -28.84 -67.86
C ARG A 389 -9.13 -29.72 -67.68
N SER A 390 -9.32 -30.88 -67.04
CA SER A 390 -9.32 -32.19 -67.73
C SER A 390 -10.07 -33.27 -66.93
N VAL A 391 -10.51 -34.29 -67.65
CA VAL A 391 -11.45 -35.37 -67.32
C VAL A 391 -10.68 -36.66 -66.95
N SER A 392 -11.22 -37.46 -66.02
CA SER A 392 -11.37 -38.95 -66.04
C SER A 392 -11.39 -39.46 -64.58
N LEU A 393 -12.47 -40.06 -64.03
CA LEU A 393 -13.15 -41.34 -64.25
C LEU A 393 -12.35 -42.62 -63.86
N PHE A 394 -12.94 -43.35 -62.91
CA PHE A 394 -12.87 -44.80 -62.58
C PHE A 394 -11.83 -45.36 -61.58
N ASN A 395 -12.35 -45.85 -60.43
CA ASN A 395 -12.38 -47.26 -59.97
C ASN A 395 -13.01 -47.31 -58.54
N ARG A 396 -14.17 -47.95 -58.24
CA ARG A 396 -14.43 -49.40 -57.96
C ARG A 396 -13.28 -50.07 -57.17
N TRP A 397 -13.43 -50.79 -56.05
CA TRP A 397 -14.47 -51.66 -55.46
C TRP A 397 -14.14 -51.89 -53.96
N LYS A 398 -15.15 -51.96 -53.06
CA LYS A 398 -15.63 -53.13 -52.28
C LYS A 398 -14.63 -53.83 -51.32
N GLY A 399 -15.11 -53.99 -50.08
CA GLY A 399 -14.57 -54.79 -48.99
C GLY A 399 -15.29 -54.40 -47.71
#